data_AF-A0A3Q3K9C2-F1
#
_entry.id   AF-A0A3Q3K9C2-F1
#
_cell.length_a   1.000
_cell.length_b   1.000
_cell.length_c   1.000
_cell.angle_alpha   90.00
_cell.angle_beta   90.00
_cell.angle_gamma   90.00
#
_symmetry.space_group_name_H-M   'P 1'
#
loop_
_entity.id
_entity.type
_entity.pdbx_description
1 polymer ?
#
loop_
_entity_poly.entity_id
_entity_poly.type
_entity_poly.pdbx_seq_one_letter_code
_entity_poly.pdbx_strand_id
1 'polypeptide(L)'
;MEVLQWSCDDAARWIESLGFPQYKVGNLVTGRKLIHVNSIHLPRLGITDFKDILVFSAHVRELLGITETLWSRIIADPLRDSVGLFLEKKSWTGEQADNLIYQQFLDDMHQ
;
A
#
# COMPACT_ATOMS: atom_id res chain seq x y z
N MET A 1 12.28 -4.36 -2.12
CA MET A 1 11.13 -3.57 -1.63
C MET A 1 11.39 -3.23 -0.17
N GLU A 2 12.06 -2.12 0.10
CA GLU A 2 12.39 -1.68 1.48
C GLU A 2 11.14 -1.36 2.30
N VAL A 3 10.07 -0.91 1.64
CA VAL A 3 8.81 -0.50 2.27
C VAL A 3 8.22 -1.59 3.16
N LEU A 4 8.34 -2.88 2.81
CA LEU A 4 7.78 -3.97 3.61
C LEU A 4 8.45 -4.18 4.98
N GLN A 5 9.68 -3.69 5.12
CA GLN A 5 10.48 -3.79 6.34
C GLN A 5 10.38 -2.53 7.19
N TRP A 6 9.61 -1.52 6.75
CA TRP A 6 9.45 -0.28 7.50
C TRP A 6 8.79 -0.54 8.84
N SER A 7 9.48 -0.06 9.88
CA SER A 7 8.92 0.10 11.20
C SER A 7 7.84 1.19 11.19
N CYS A 8 7.08 1.30 12.28
CA CYS A 8 6.12 2.39 12.45
C CYS A 8 6.81 3.76 12.43
N ASP A 9 8.06 3.85 12.88
CA ASP A 9 8.84 5.09 12.87
C ASP A 9 9.25 5.49 11.45
N ASP A 10 9.65 4.53 10.62
CA ASP A 10 10.01 4.79 9.22
C ASP A 10 8.79 5.26 8.42
N ALA A 11 7.64 4.61 8.63
CA ALA A 11 6.38 5.05 8.05
C ALA A 11 5.99 6.46 8.54
N ALA A 12 6.17 6.78 9.82
CA ALA A 12 5.88 8.11 10.35
C ALA A 12 6.78 9.19 9.74
N ARG A 13 8.10 8.93 9.61
CA ARG A 13 9.04 9.86 8.97
C ARG A 13 8.70 10.11 7.50
N TRP A 14 8.24 9.09 6.79
CA TRP A 14 7.78 9.25 5.42
C TRP A 14 6.54 10.15 5.34
N ILE A 15 5.57 10.00 6.25
CA ILE A 15 4.38 10.86 6.27
C ILE A 15 4.74 12.32 6.62
N GLU A 16 5.69 12.52 7.54
CA GLU A 16 6.22 13.85 7.84
C GLU A 16 6.90 14.49 6.61
N SER A 17 7.65 13.71 5.82
CA SER A 17 8.31 14.23 4.61
C SER A 17 7.34 14.58 3.48
N LEU A 18 6.13 14.02 3.47
CA LEU A 18 5.04 14.41 2.58
C LEU A 18 4.41 15.76 2.94
N GLY A 19 4.85 16.41 4.03
CA GLY A 19 4.30 17.70 4.47
C GLY A 19 3.07 17.56 5.37
N PHE A 20 2.88 16.40 5.98
CA PHE A 20 1.74 16.09 6.84
C PHE A 20 2.12 15.83 8.32
N PRO A 21 2.88 16.73 8.99
CA PRO A 21 3.31 16.51 10.37
C PRO A 21 2.16 16.45 11.38
N GLN A 22 0.98 16.95 11.02
CA GLN A 22 -0.25 16.89 11.83
C GLN A 22 -0.83 15.48 11.91
N TYR A 23 -0.60 14.64 10.89
CA TYR A 23 -1.06 13.26 10.86
C TYR A 23 0.03 12.37 11.45
N LYS A 24 0.19 12.46 12.77
CA LYS A 24 0.90 11.41 13.52
C LYS A 24 0.03 10.17 13.49
N VAL A 25 0.22 9.36 12.45
CA VAL A 25 -0.47 8.08 12.25
C VAL A 25 0.07 7.10 13.28
N GLY A 26 -0.37 7.28 14.53
CA GLY A 26 0.27 6.75 15.72
C GLY A 26 0.55 5.26 15.59
N ASN A 27 1.84 4.91 15.65
CA ASN A 27 2.45 3.62 16.04
C ASN A 27 1.89 2.31 15.45
N LEU A 28 0.95 2.35 14.50
CA LEU A 28 0.18 1.18 14.09
C LEU A 28 0.28 0.88 12.60
N VAL A 29 0.82 1.79 11.79
CA VAL A 29 1.01 1.57 10.36
C VAL A 29 2.45 1.14 10.12
N THR A 30 2.64 -0.17 9.96
CA THR A 30 3.89 -0.72 9.44
C THR A 30 3.89 -0.65 7.92
N GLY A 31 5.06 -0.80 7.32
CA GLY A 31 5.22 -0.93 5.88
C GLY A 31 4.28 -1.91 5.20
N ARG A 32 4.08 -3.09 5.81
CA ARG A 32 3.15 -4.11 5.31
C ARG A 32 1.68 -3.67 5.35
N LYS A 33 1.31 -2.85 6.36
CA LYS A 33 -0.05 -2.31 6.46
C LYS A 33 -0.33 -1.24 5.42
N LEU A 34 0.68 -0.47 4.98
CA LEU A 34 0.52 0.54 3.92
C LEU A 34 -0.05 -0.06 2.63
N ILE A 35 0.24 -1.33 2.34
CA ILE A 35 -0.31 -2.05 1.17
C ILE A 35 -1.84 -2.10 1.19
N HIS A 36 -2.42 -2.23 2.39
CA HIS A 36 -3.86 -2.32 2.62
C HIS A 36 -4.52 -0.96 2.87
N VAL A 37 -3.73 0.11 3.00
CA VAL A 37 -4.28 1.45 3.20
C VAL A 37 -4.93 1.90 1.90
N ASN A 38 -6.24 2.17 1.97
CA ASN A 38 -7.04 2.74 0.90
C ASN A 38 -7.73 3.99 1.45
N SER A 39 -8.32 4.81 0.58
CA SER A 39 -9.01 6.06 0.93
C SER A 39 -10.10 5.90 2.00
N ILE A 40 -10.69 4.70 2.14
CA ILE A 40 -11.69 4.38 3.16
C ILE A 40 -11.06 4.15 4.55
N HIS A 41 -9.80 3.70 4.59
CA HIS A 41 -9.08 3.40 5.83
C HIS A 41 -8.41 4.64 6.43
N LEU A 42 -8.11 5.65 5.60
CA LEU A 42 -7.41 6.88 5.99
C LEU A 42 -8.14 7.72 7.05
N PRO A 43 -9.48 7.92 7.00
CA PRO A 43 -10.22 8.59 8.07
C PRO A 43 -10.06 7.91 9.44
N ARG A 44 -9.98 6.59 9.47
CA ARG A 44 -9.80 5.80 10.72
C ARG A 44 -8.38 5.94 11.28
N LEU A 45 -7.44 6.37 10.45
CA LEU A 45 -6.06 6.66 10.81
C LEU A 45 -5.83 8.14 11.20
N GLY A 46 -6.90 8.95 11.19
CA GLY A 46 -6.86 10.37 11.54
C GLY A 46 -6.70 11.31 10.34
N ILE A 47 -6.55 10.77 9.12
CA ILE A 47 -6.48 11.55 7.87
C ILE A 47 -7.91 11.72 7.36
N THR A 48 -8.56 12.79 7.77
CA THR A 48 -9.99 13.04 7.49
C THR A 48 -10.25 14.08 6.41
N ASP A 49 -9.27 14.92 6.08
CA ASP A 49 -9.42 15.90 5.00
C ASP A 49 -9.38 15.20 3.64
N PHE A 50 -10.35 15.54 2.78
CA PHE A 50 -10.50 14.89 1.48
C PHE A 50 -9.30 15.14 0.55
N LYS A 51 -8.71 16.33 0.56
CA LYS A 51 -7.53 16.63 -0.26
C LYS A 51 -6.34 15.84 0.24
N ASP A 52 -6.19 15.74 1.56
CA ASP A 52 -5.09 15.00 2.17
C ASP A 52 -5.23 13.50 1.90
N ILE A 53 -6.46 12.96 1.91
CA ILE A 53 -6.77 11.59 1.47
C ILE A 53 -6.34 11.36 0.02
N LEU A 54 -6.62 12.29 -0.90
CA LEU A 54 -6.24 12.14 -2.31
C LEU A 54 -4.71 12.14 -2.48
N VAL A 55 -4.03 13.11 -1.86
CA VAL A 55 -2.57 13.25 -1.94
C VAL A 55 -1.88 12.05 -1.31
N PHE A 56 -2.34 11.62 -0.14
CA PHE A 56 -1.80 10.44 0.55
C PHE A 56 -1.99 9.17 -0.28
N SER A 57 -3.19 8.94 -0.82
CA SER A 57 -3.46 7.79 -1.69
C SER A 57 -2.60 7.81 -2.96
N ALA A 58 -2.30 8.99 -3.53
CA ALA A 58 -1.37 9.11 -4.65
C ALA A 58 0.06 8.71 -4.26
N HIS A 59 0.57 9.23 -3.14
CA HIS A 59 1.92 8.91 -2.68
C HIS A 59 2.09 7.45 -2.23
N VAL A 60 1.06 6.84 -1.60
CA VAL A 60 1.09 5.39 -1.31
C VAL A 60 1.21 4.58 -2.59
N ARG A 61 0.49 4.98 -3.65
CA ARG A 61 0.57 4.30 -4.95
C ARG A 61 1.95 4.43 -5.58
N GLU A 62 2.52 5.62 -5.56
CA GLU A 62 3.88 5.89 -6.03
C GLU A 62 4.93 5.08 -5.24
N LEU A 63 4.83 5.08 -3.90
CA LEU A 63 5.72 4.35 -3.01
C LEU A 63 5.70 2.83 -3.27
N LEU A 64 4.52 2.28 -3.53
CA LEU A 64 4.32 0.86 -3.80
C LEU A 64 4.53 0.49 -5.27
N GLY A 65 4.68 1.47 -6.15
CA GLY A 65 4.77 1.27 -7.61
C GLY A 65 3.51 0.63 -8.19
N ILE A 66 2.35 0.88 -7.60
CA ILE A 66 1.06 0.35 -8.06
C ILE A 66 0.34 1.39 -8.91
N THR A 67 -0.36 0.91 -9.92
CA THR A 67 -1.09 1.76 -10.85
C THR A 67 -2.43 2.18 -10.23
N GLU A 68 -2.88 3.41 -10.51
CA GLU A 68 -4.22 3.84 -10.14
C GLU A 68 -5.28 2.96 -10.82
N THR A 69 -6.24 2.46 -10.04
CA THR A 69 -7.40 1.76 -10.60
C THR A 69 -8.19 2.74 -11.46
N LEU A 70 -8.17 2.52 -12.78
CA LEU A 70 -8.87 3.36 -13.74
C LEU A 70 -10.37 3.37 -13.46
N TRP A 71 -10.99 4.54 -13.54
CA TRP A 71 -12.45 4.69 -13.45
C TRP A 71 -13.20 3.88 -14.52
N SER A 72 -12.54 3.58 -15.64
CA SER A 72 -13.07 2.79 -16.77
C SER A 72 -12.98 1.28 -16.58
N ARG A 73 -12.61 0.80 -15.38
CA ARG A 73 -12.45 -0.63 -15.10
C ARG A 73 -13.79 -1.36 -15.12
N ILE A 74 -13.80 -2.57 -15.69
CA ILE A 74 -14.98 -3.44 -15.70
C ILE A 74 -14.90 -4.39 -14.50
N ILE A 75 -16.04 -4.83 -13.97
CA ILE A 75 -16.13 -5.73 -12.80
C ILE A 75 -15.31 -7.03 -13.00
N ALA A 76 -15.15 -7.47 -14.25
CA ALA A 76 -14.39 -8.66 -14.62
C ALA A 76 -12.86 -8.48 -14.51
N ASP A 77 -12.35 -7.26 -14.52
CA ASP A 77 -10.92 -7.00 -14.39
C ASP A 77 -10.48 -7.19 -12.93
N PRO A 78 -9.26 -7.65 -12.66
CA PRO A 78 -8.73 -7.77 -11.30
C PRO A 78 -8.70 -6.44 -10.55
N LEU A 79 -8.84 -6.49 -9.22
CA LEU A 79 -8.97 -5.30 -8.37
C LEU A 79 -7.75 -4.39 -8.35
N ARG A 80 -6.59 -4.95 -8.66
CA ARG A 80 -5.30 -4.28 -8.76
C ARG A 80 -4.51 -4.83 -9.93
N ASP A 81 -3.45 -4.11 -10.27
CA ASP A 81 -2.39 -4.61 -11.13
C ASP A 81 -1.66 -5.83 -10.51
N SER A 82 -0.89 -6.54 -11.33
CA SER A 82 -0.11 -7.70 -10.89
C SER A 82 0.82 -7.36 -9.72
N VAL A 83 1.37 -6.15 -9.70
CA VAL A 83 2.21 -5.63 -8.61
C VAL A 83 1.39 -5.47 -7.32
N GLY A 84 0.20 -4.87 -7.39
CA GLY A 84 -0.69 -4.73 -6.25
C GLY A 84 -1.13 -6.08 -5.68
N LEU A 85 -1.49 -7.04 -6.53
CA LEU A 85 -1.87 -8.40 -6.11
C LEU A 85 -0.69 -9.14 -5.45
N PHE A 86 0.52 -9.00 -6.01
CA PHE A 86 1.73 -9.55 -5.40
C PHE A 86 2.00 -8.95 -4.03
N LEU A 87 1.90 -7.63 -3.89
CA LEU A 87 2.10 -6.93 -2.63
C LEU A 87 1.08 -7.35 -1.57
N GLU A 88 -0.19 -7.54 -1.95
CA GLU A 88 -1.22 -8.04 -1.05
C GLU A 88 -0.89 -9.43 -0.49
N LYS A 89 -0.40 -10.35 -1.33
CA LYS A 89 0.10 -11.66 -0.86
C LYS A 89 1.34 -11.53 0.00
N LYS A 90 2.29 -10.65 -0.38
CA LYS A 90 3.55 -10.43 0.34
C LYS A 90 3.37 -9.67 1.66
N SER A 91 2.23 -9.02 1.87
CA SER A 91 1.92 -8.33 3.11
C SER A 91 1.72 -9.29 4.29
N TRP A 92 1.35 -10.54 4.02
CA TRP A 92 1.05 -11.52 5.05
C TRP A 92 2.34 -11.89 5.80
N THR A 93 2.22 -12.26 7.06
CA THR A 93 3.35 -12.74 7.87
C THR A 93 3.44 -14.26 7.76
N GLY A 94 4.61 -14.78 7.41
CA GLY A 94 4.86 -16.21 7.31
C GLY A 94 5.88 -16.53 6.22
N GLU A 95 6.54 -17.69 6.38
CA GLU A 95 7.63 -18.14 5.50
C GLU A 95 7.24 -18.12 4.01
N GLN A 96 6.01 -18.52 3.67
CA GLN A 96 5.50 -18.52 2.30
C GLN A 96 5.40 -17.11 1.71
N ALA A 97 4.92 -16.13 2.48
CA ALA A 97 4.77 -14.75 2.01
C ALA A 97 6.14 -14.04 1.92
N ASP A 98 7.02 -14.31 2.89
CA ASP A 98 8.36 -13.73 2.92
C ASP A 98 9.21 -14.24 1.74
N ASN A 99 9.13 -15.55 1.44
CA ASN A 99 9.82 -16.20 0.32
C ASN A 99 9.18 -15.95 -1.05
N LEU A 100 8.00 -15.31 -1.13
CA LEU A 100 7.31 -15.08 -2.41
C LEU A 100 8.14 -14.15 -3.31
N ILE A 101 8.54 -14.66 -4.48
CA ILE A 101 9.27 -13.93 -5.52
C ILE A 101 8.28 -13.47 -6.60
N TYR A 102 8.47 -12.23 -7.10
CA TYR A 102 7.57 -11.64 -8.09
C TYR A 102 7.46 -12.46 -9.39
N GLN A 103 8.57 -13.02 -9.88
CA GLN A 103 8.58 -13.87 -11.07
C GLN A 103 7.71 -15.14 -10.89
N GLN A 104 7.88 -15.85 -9.78
CA GLN A 104 7.05 -17.04 -9.46
C GLN A 104 5.57 -16.68 -9.34
N PHE A 105 5.26 -15.51 -8.76
CA PHE A 105 3.88 -15.03 -8.69
C PHE A 105 3.26 -14.77 -10.07
N LEU A 106 4.05 -14.25 -11.03
CA LEU A 106 3.57 -14.06 -12.39
C LEU A 106 3.35 -15.39 -13.12
N ASP A 107 4.27 -16.34 -12.96
CA ASP A 107 4.13 -17.68 -13.56
C ASP A 107 2.85 -18.39 -13.08
N ASP A 108 2.57 -18.33 -11.77
CA ASP A 108 1.34 -18.88 -11.16
C ASP A 108 0.06 -18.19 -11.67
N MET A 109 0.13 -16.92 -12.09
CA MET A 109 -1.01 -16.18 -12.62
C MET A 109 -1.33 -16.51 -14.09
N HIS A 110 -0.37 -17.09 -14.82
CA HIS A 110 -0.50 -17.44 -16.23
C HIS A 110 -0.86 -18.93 -16.46
N GLN A 111 -0.97 -19.74 -15.40
CA GLN A 111 -1.50 -21.11 -15.45
C GLN A 111 -3.02 -21.15 -15.31
#